data_AF-A0A945UPU0-F1
#
_entry.id   AF-A0A945UPU0-F1
#
_cell.length_a   1.000
_cell.length_b   1.000
_cell.length_c   1.000
_cell.angle_alpha   90.00
_cell.angle_beta   90.00
_cell.angle_gamma   90.00
#
_symmetry.space_group_name_H-M   'P 1'
#
loop_
_entity.id
_entity.type
_entity.pdbx_description
1 polymer ?
#
loop_
_entity_poly.entity_id
_entity_poly.type
_entity_poly.pdbx_seq_one_letter_code
_entity_poly.pdbx_strand_id
1 'polypeptide(L)'
;MKSARSFSLVEVVVAIGVFVAGVVAAVALLSQTTNSASQRLAVATAQRVAESSAVLVQQLPWTDALARVDSGAEVFANREGNLIGWVDTVSENEGYYIMTLTRDTGTSAVTSNGSEAYMALQLELRWPLRQDGAARVAAENQEVIRRRLVINR
;
A
#
# COMPACT_ATOMS: atom_id res chain seq x y z
N MET A 1 -21.95 63.83 -9.92
CA MET A 1 -20.61 63.77 -9.29
C MET A 1 -20.40 62.36 -8.77
N LYS A 2 -19.47 61.58 -9.36
CA LYS A 2 -19.13 60.24 -8.86
C LYS A 2 -18.19 60.41 -7.66
N SER A 3 -18.70 60.13 -6.46
CA SER A 3 -17.90 60.10 -5.24
C SER A 3 -16.90 58.93 -5.34
N ALA A 4 -15.63 59.24 -5.60
CA ALA A 4 -14.56 58.26 -5.50
C ALA A 4 -14.31 58.01 -4.02
N ARG A 5 -14.80 56.88 -3.49
CA ARG A 5 -14.49 56.46 -2.12
C ARG A 5 -12.99 56.19 -2.03
N SER A 6 -12.26 57.01 -1.27
CA SER A 6 -10.86 56.77 -0.96
C SER A 6 -10.75 55.63 0.05
N PHE A 7 -10.09 54.53 -0.32
CA PHE A 7 -9.81 53.42 0.59
C PHE A 7 -8.80 53.86 1.66
N SER A 8 -9.08 53.52 2.92
CA SER A 8 -8.16 53.77 4.04
C SER A 8 -6.99 52.78 3.99
N LEU A 9 -5.78 53.21 4.35
CA LEU A 9 -4.59 52.35 4.47
C LEU A 9 -4.87 51.12 5.36
N VAL A 10 -5.64 51.32 6.44
CA VAL A 10 -6.03 50.24 7.37
C VAL A 10 -6.90 49.20 6.67
N GLU A 11 -7.81 49.64 5.80
CA GLU A 11 -8.71 48.76 5.05
C GLU A 11 -7.94 47.90 4.05
N VAL A 12 -6.91 48.47 3.42
CA VAL A 12 -6.00 47.74 2.52
C VAL A 12 -5.18 46.69 3.27
N VAL A 13 -4.64 47.03 4.44
CA VAL A 13 -3.86 46.09 5.27
C VAL A 13 -4.73 44.93 5.76
N VAL A 14 -5.96 45.22 6.19
CA VAL A 14 -6.93 44.17 6.59
C VAL A 14 -7.28 43.28 5.39
N ALA A 15 -7.54 43.86 4.22
CA ALA A 15 -7.84 43.09 3.01
C ALA A 15 -6.69 42.16 2.61
N ILE A 16 -5.44 42.62 2.69
CA ILE A 16 -4.25 41.79 2.41
C ILE A 16 -4.12 40.67 3.45
N GLY A 17 -4.33 40.97 4.74
CA GLY A 17 -4.26 39.97 5.80
C GLY A 17 -5.27 38.84 5.61
N VAL A 18 -6.52 39.19 5.29
CA VAL A 18 -7.57 38.20 5.00
C VAL A 18 -7.27 37.41 3.73
N PHE A 19 -6.73 38.07 2.70
CA PHE A 19 -6.34 37.40 1.45
C PHE A 19 -5.23 36.36 1.69
N VAL A 20 -4.16 36.73 2.39
CA VAL A 20 -3.05 35.82 2.71
C VAL A 20 -3.55 34.65 3.56
N ALA A 21 -4.36 34.89 4.59
CA ALA A 21 -4.95 33.84 5.40
C ALA A 21 -5.82 32.88 4.57
N GLY A 22 -6.62 33.42 3.65
CA GLY A 22 -7.44 32.62 2.73
C GLY A 22 -6.61 31.75 1.79
N VAL A 23 -5.52 32.27 1.23
CA VAL A 23 -4.60 31.51 0.36
C VAL A 23 -3.93 30.39 1.13
N VAL A 24 -3.42 30.65 2.34
CA VAL A 24 -2.79 29.62 3.18
C VAL A 24 -3.79 28.53 3.55
N ALA A 25 -5.02 28.89 3.93
CA ALA A 25 -6.08 27.94 4.23
C ALA A 25 -6.44 27.07 3.01
N ALA A 26 -6.54 27.66 1.82
CA ALA A 26 -6.82 26.93 0.58
C ALA A 26 -5.70 25.93 0.24
N VAL A 27 -4.43 26.35 0.35
CA VAL A 27 -3.27 25.47 0.10
C VAL A 27 -3.22 24.32 1.12
N ALA A 28 -3.50 24.58 2.39
CA ALA A 28 -3.57 23.56 3.42
C ALA A 28 -4.68 22.53 3.13
N LEU A 29 -5.87 23.00 2.72
CA LEU A 29 -6.98 22.12 2.36
C LEU A 29 -6.66 21.26 1.13
N LEU A 30 -6.05 21.85 0.11
CA LEU A 30 -5.61 21.13 -1.10
C LEU A 30 -4.57 20.07 -0.75
N SER A 31 -3.65 20.36 0.16
CA SER A 31 -2.64 19.40 0.61
C SER A 31 -3.28 18.21 1.34
N GLN A 32 -4.23 18.47 2.25
CA GLN A 32 -4.94 17.42 2.99
C GLN A 32 -5.79 16.53 2.07
N THR A 33 -6.49 17.13 1.11
CA THR A 33 -7.33 16.41 0.15
C THR A 33 -6.51 15.57 -0.82
N THR A 34 -5.40 16.09 -1.33
CA THR A 34 -4.44 15.35 -2.17
C THR A 34 -3.84 14.17 -1.42
N ASN A 35 -3.38 14.36 -0.18
CA ASN A 35 -2.85 13.27 0.64
C ASN A 35 -3.91 12.16 0.85
N SER A 36 -5.13 12.55 1.19
CA SER A 36 -6.24 11.61 1.37
C SER A 36 -6.64 10.85 0.09
N ALA A 37 -6.52 11.48 -1.08
CA ALA A 37 -6.77 10.83 -2.37
C ALA A 37 -5.63 9.86 -2.72
N SER A 38 -4.38 10.28 -2.53
CA SER A 38 -3.20 9.46 -2.78
C SER A 38 -3.16 8.20 -1.91
N GLN A 39 -3.53 8.31 -0.63
CA GLN A 39 -3.57 7.18 0.29
C GLN A 39 -4.67 6.18 -0.10
N ARG A 40 -5.86 6.67 -0.49
CA ARG A 40 -6.94 5.81 -1.00
C ARG A 40 -6.54 5.07 -2.27
N LEU A 41 -5.85 5.75 -3.18
CA LEU A 41 -5.35 5.13 -4.41
C LEU A 41 -4.29 4.05 -4.10
N ALA A 42 -3.34 4.35 -3.21
CA ALA A 42 -2.32 3.39 -2.79
C ALA A 42 -2.94 2.14 -2.15
N VAL A 43 -3.94 2.30 -1.28
CA VAL A 43 -4.66 1.17 -0.67
C VAL A 43 -5.42 0.35 -1.71
N ALA A 44 -6.09 0.99 -2.67
CA ALA A 44 -6.79 0.29 -3.75
C ALA A 44 -5.82 -0.51 -4.65
N THR A 45 -4.65 0.06 -4.97
CA THR A 45 -3.59 -0.64 -5.69
C THR A 45 -3.03 -1.79 -4.85
N ALA A 46 -2.81 -1.58 -3.56
CA ALA A 46 -2.35 -2.63 -2.65
C ALA A 46 -3.33 -3.81 -2.60
N GLN A 47 -4.64 -3.57 -2.55
CA GLN A 47 -5.66 -4.63 -2.61
C GLN A 47 -5.56 -5.44 -3.91
N ARG A 48 -5.41 -4.76 -5.06
CA ARG A 48 -5.22 -5.42 -6.36
C ARG A 48 -3.94 -6.26 -6.39
N VAL A 49 -2.84 -5.76 -5.84
CA VAL A 49 -1.57 -6.48 -5.75
C VAL A 49 -1.73 -7.71 -4.85
N ALA A 50 -2.39 -7.58 -3.70
CA ALA A 50 -2.66 -8.70 -2.80
C ALA A 50 -3.51 -9.78 -3.47
N GLU A 51 -4.54 -9.40 -4.22
CA GLU A 51 -5.36 -10.32 -5.02
C GLU A 51 -4.55 -11.01 -6.11
N SER A 52 -3.79 -10.25 -6.89
CA SER A 52 -2.99 -10.80 -7.98
C SER A 52 -1.90 -11.75 -7.44
N SER A 53 -1.31 -11.41 -6.30
CA SER A 53 -0.32 -12.26 -5.64
C SER A 53 -0.97 -13.52 -5.05
N ALA A 54 -2.18 -13.43 -4.50
CA ALA A 54 -2.93 -14.59 -4.04
C ALA A 54 -3.26 -15.56 -5.17
N VAL A 55 -3.69 -15.04 -6.33
CA VAL A 55 -3.92 -15.85 -7.53
C VAL A 55 -2.64 -16.53 -7.98
N LEU A 56 -1.51 -15.80 -7.98
CA LEU A 56 -0.21 -16.37 -8.34
C LEU A 56 0.17 -17.51 -7.40
N VAL A 57 -0.01 -17.34 -6.09
CA VAL A 57 0.25 -18.37 -5.08
C VAL A 57 -0.65 -19.60 -5.27
N GLN A 58 -1.93 -19.40 -5.60
CA GLN A 58 -2.88 -20.50 -5.86
C GLN A 58 -2.57 -21.28 -7.14
N GLN A 59 -1.88 -20.66 -8.10
CA GLN A 59 -1.47 -21.32 -9.35
C GLN A 59 -0.17 -22.12 -9.19
N LEU A 60 0.55 -21.97 -8.09
CA LEU A 60 1.77 -22.72 -7.85
C LEU A 60 1.45 -24.21 -7.58
N PRO A 61 2.27 -25.14 -8.08
CA PRO A 61 2.24 -26.51 -7.62
C PRO A 61 2.38 -26.57 -6.10
N TRP A 62 1.67 -27.51 -5.46
CA TRP A 62 1.66 -27.68 -4.01
C TRP A 62 3.07 -27.72 -3.38
N THR A 63 3.99 -28.45 -4.01
CA THR A 63 5.40 -28.56 -3.56
C THR A 63 6.14 -27.24 -3.61
N ASP A 64 5.86 -26.42 -4.62
CA ASP A 64 6.53 -25.13 -4.84
C ASP A 64 5.97 -24.10 -3.87
N ALA A 65 4.65 -24.10 -3.64
CA ALA A 65 4.03 -23.26 -2.63
C ALA A 65 4.61 -23.55 -1.23
N LEU A 66 4.76 -24.83 -0.86
CA LEU A 66 5.43 -25.23 0.38
C LEU A 66 6.86 -24.69 0.46
N ALA A 67 7.66 -24.91 -0.58
CA ALA A 67 9.05 -24.48 -0.61
C ALA A 67 9.20 -22.95 -0.47
N ARG A 68 8.29 -22.18 -1.08
CA ARG A 68 8.29 -20.71 -0.99
C ARG A 68 7.90 -20.20 0.40
N VAL A 69 6.96 -20.87 1.05
CA VAL A 69 6.58 -20.56 2.43
C VAL A 69 7.73 -20.87 3.39
N ASP A 70 8.37 -22.02 3.24
CA ASP A 70 9.45 -22.47 4.13
C ASP A 70 10.74 -21.67 3.94
N SER A 71 10.98 -21.14 2.73
CA SER A 71 12.11 -20.24 2.45
C SER A 71 11.85 -18.78 2.81
N GLY A 72 10.61 -18.40 3.13
CA GLY A 72 10.23 -17.00 3.39
C GLY A 72 10.33 -16.13 2.13
N ALA A 73 10.03 -16.70 0.96
CA ALA A 73 10.18 -16.00 -0.31
C ALA A 73 9.30 -14.74 -0.39
N GLU A 74 9.83 -13.71 -1.05
CA GLU A 74 9.18 -12.41 -1.23
C GLU A 74 8.67 -12.28 -2.68
N VAL A 75 7.47 -11.70 -2.86
CA VAL A 75 6.96 -11.24 -4.16
C VAL A 75 6.97 -9.73 -4.19
N PHE A 76 7.45 -9.17 -5.30
CA PHE A 76 7.53 -7.73 -5.48
C PHE A 76 6.51 -7.25 -6.51
N ALA A 77 6.01 -6.03 -6.31
CA ALA A 77 5.27 -5.28 -7.31
C ALA A 77 5.73 -3.83 -7.35
N ASN A 78 5.59 -3.20 -8.51
CA ASN A 78 5.95 -1.80 -8.70
C ASN A 78 4.88 -0.83 -8.16
N ARG A 79 5.16 0.48 -8.20
CA ARG A 79 4.27 1.51 -7.64
C ARG A 79 2.89 1.54 -8.32
N GLU A 80 2.83 1.15 -9.59
CA GLU A 80 1.59 1.03 -10.38
C GLU A 80 0.80 -0.26 -10.07
N GLY A 81 1.39 -1.19 -9.30
CA GLY A 81 0.78 -2.46 -8.93
C GLY A 81 1.01 -3.60 -9.92
N ASN A 82 1.95 -3.45 -10.86
CA ASN A 82 2.37 -4.53 -11.74
C ASN A 82 3.26 -5.51 -10.97
N LEU A 83 2.90 -6.79 -11.01
CA LEU A 83 3.70 -7.85 -10.40
C LEU A 83 5.04 -8.01 -11.11
N ILE A 84 6.11 -7.98 -10.33
CA ILE A 84 7.48 -8.31 -10.78
C ILE A 84 7.71 -9.82 -10.59
N GLY A 85 7.13 -10.38 -9.52
CA GLY A 85 7.16 -11.82 -9.24
C GLY A 85 8.09 -12.18 -8.07
N TRP A 86 8.46 -13.46 -8.02
CA TRP A 86 9.35 -14.01 -7.00
C TRP A 86 10.80 -13.82 -7.42
N VAL A 87 11.47 -12.84 -6.82
CA VAL A 87 12.87 -12.54 -7.09
C VAL A 87 13.58 -12.32 -5.77
N ASP A 88 14.86 -12.69 -5.68
CA ASP A 88 15.63 -12.49 -4.42
C ASP A 88 15.93 -11.01 -4.18
N THR A 89 16.10 -10.26 -5.27
CA THR A 89 16.39 -8.83 -5.25
C THR A 89 15.64 -8.11 -6.35
N VAL A 90 15.05 -6.97 -5.99
CA VAL A 90 14.43 -6.04 -6.94
C VAL A 90 15.27 -4.77 -7.04
N SER A 91 15.38 -4.21 -8.25
CA SER A 91 16.01 -2.91 -8.47
C SER A 91 15.41 -1.87 -7.52
N GLU A 92 16.24 -0.94 -7.06
CA GLU A 92 15.85 0.07 -6.06
C GLU A 92 14.64 0.89 -6.51
N ASN A 93 14.50 1.11 -7.81
CA ASN A 93 13.45 1.92 -8.40
C ASN A 93 12.20 1.12 -8.80
N GLU A 94 12.25 -0.22 -8.76
CA GLU A 94 11.17 -1.07 -9.27
C GLU A 94 10.29 -1.63 -8.17
N GLY A 95 10.84 -1.94 -6.99
CA GLY A 95 10.06 -2.52 -5.89
C GLY A 95 9.37 -1.49 -5.02
N TYR A 96 8.03 -1.51 -4.98
CA TYR A 96 7.23 -0.65 -4.09
C TYR A 96 6.38 -1.45 -3.10
N TYR A 97 5.72 -2.51 -3.56
CA TYR A 97 5.01 -3.44 -2.69
C TYR A 97 5.83 -4.71 -2.50
N ILE A 98 5.76 -5.28 -1.30
CA ILE A 98 6.38 -6.55 -0.96
C ILE A 98 5.36 -7.46 -0.30
N MET A 99 5.19 -8.67 -0.82
CA MET A 99 4.37 -9.71 -0.22
C MET A 99 5.25 -10.79 0.36
N THR A 100 4.95 -11.19 1.59
CA THR A 100 5.53 -12.37 2.25
C THR A 100 4.45 -13.42 2.49
N LEU A 101 4.87 -14.69 2.48
CA LEU A 101 4.04 -15.82 2.83
C LEU A 101 4.45 -16.39 4.17
N THR A 102 3.46 -16.66 5.02
CA THR A 102 3.67 -17.36 6.29
C THR A 102 2.60 -18.43 6.47
N ARG A 103 2.92 -19.53 7.17
CA ARG A 103 1.89 -20.52 7.53
C ARG A 103 0.96 -19.92 8.58
N ASP A 104 -0.35 -20.04 8.37
CA ASP A 104 -1.33 -19.68 9.38
C ASP A 104 -1.47 -20.84 10.38
N THR A 105 -0.77 -20.74 11.51
CA THR A 105 -0.80 -21.74 12.59
C THR A 105 -2.05 -21.67 13.45
N GLY A 106 -2.90 -20.63 13.28
CA GLY A 106 -4.14 -20.47 14.03
C GLY A 106 -5.32 -21.23 13.42
N THR A 107 -5.18 -21.75 12.21
CA THR A 107 -6.20 -22.53 11.53
C THR A 107 -5.86 -24.01 11.65
N SER A 108 -6.22 -24.61 12.79
CA SER A 108 -6.12 -26.07 12.98
C SER A 108 -6.87 -26.79 11.87
N ALA A 109 -6.30 -27.91 11.42
CA ALA A 109 -6.90 -28.78 10.42
C ALA A 109 -8.36 -29.13 10.84
N VAL A 110 -9.39 -28.54 10.22
CA VAL A 110 -10.77 -29.01 10.35
C VAL A 110 -10.86 -30.26 9.50
N THR A 111 -10.28 -31.36 9.98
CA THR A 111 -10.47 -32.67 9.38
C THR A 111 -11.76 -33.25 9.94
N SER A 112 -12.74 -33.52 9.07
CA SER A 112 -13.68 -34.60 9.33
C SER A 112 -13.65 -35.71 8.28
N ASN A 113 -13.10 -35.49 7.08
CA ASN A 113 -13.03 -36.51 6.04
C ASN A 113 -11.61 -36.56 5.44
N GLY A 114 -10.84 -37.59 5.80
CA GLY A 114 -9.38 -37.67 5.62
C GLY A 114 -8.86 -37.90 4.20
N SER A 115 -9.16 -37.02 3.24
CA SER A 115 -8.58 -37.09 1.89
C SER A 115 -8.04 -35.77 1.32
N GLU A 116 -8.32 -34.62 1.93
CA GLU A 116 -7.86 -33.32 1.41
C GLU A 116 -6.73 -32.76 2.26
N ALA A 117 -5.50 -32.84 1.73
CA ALA A 117 -4.38 -32.10 2.31
C ALA A 117 -4.52 -30.62 1.90
N TYR A 118 -4.68 -29.73 2.88
CA TYR A 118 -4.78 -28.29 2.64
C TYR A 118 -3.76 -27.52 3.47
N MET A 119 -3.38 -26.34 2.97
CA MET A 119 -2.40 -25.45 3.59
C MET A 119 -3.05 -24.10 3.81
N ALA A 120 -3.15 -23.71 5.08
CA ALA A 120 -3.57 -22.37 5.46
C ALA A 120 -2.36 -21.44 5.47
N LEU A 121 -2.43 -20.37 4.69
CA LEU A 121 -1.40 -19.36 4.51
C LEU A 121 -1.92 -17.99 4.90
N GLN A 122 -1.02 -17.19 5.42
CA GLN A 122 -1.20 -15.76 5.60
C GLN A 122 -0.27 -15.02 4.65
N LEU A 123 -0.89 -14.27 3.74
CA LEU A 123 -0.24 -13.33 2.84
C LEU A 123 -0.17 -11.99 3.55
N GLU A 124 1.03 -11.48 3.74
CA GLU A 124 1.24 -10.14 4.28
C GLU A 124 1.86 -9.26 3.21
N LEU A 125 1.06 -8.31 2.69
CA LEU A 125 1.50 -7.29 1.75
C LEU A 125 1.86 -6.03 2.51
N ARG A 126 3.03 -5.45 2.20
CA ARG A 126 3.58 -4.28 2.87
C ARG A 126 4.04 -3.23 1.88
N TRP A 127 3.88 -1.95 2.21
CA TRP A 127 4.35 -0.82 1.40
C TRP A 127 4.45 0.46 2.25
N PRO A 128 5.18 1.51 1.82
CA PRO A 128 6.13 1.50 0.72
C PRO A 128 7.40 0.71 1.11
N LEU A 129 7.93 -0.11 0.19
CA LEU A 129 9.22 -0.77 0.38
C LEU A 129 10.37 0.25 0.46
N ARG A 130 10.29 1.33 -0.35
CA ARG A 130 11.23 2.45 -0.42
C ARG A 130 10.48 3.75 -0.66
N GLN A 131 10.98 4.86 -0.11
CA GLN A 131 10.55 6.21 -0.48
C GLN A 131 11.66 6.86 -1.30
N ASP A 132 11.35 7.24 -2.54
CA ASP A 132 12.14 8.14 -3.40
C ASP A 132 13.65 7.84 -3.47
N GLY A 133 14.02 6.59 -3.81
CA GLY A 133 15.41 6.17 -3.98
C GLY A 133 16.18 5.99 -2.67
N ALA A 134 15.52 6.11 -1.52
CA ALA A 134 16.12 5.81 -0.22
C ALA A 134 16.21 4.30 0.06
N ALA A 135 16.94 3.97 1.13
CA ALA A 135 17.01 2.61 1.66
C ALA A 135 15.62 2.01 1.96
N ARG A 136 15.56 0.68 2.15
CA ARG A 136 14.31 0.00 2.52
C ARG A 136 13.70 0.67 3.76
N VAL A 137 12.42 1.01 3.68
CA VAL A 137 11.67 1.56 4.81
C VAL A 137 11.58 0.49 5.89
N ALA A 138 11.89 0.85 7.13
CA ALA A 138 11.82 -0.05 8.26
C ALA A 138 10.41 -0.64 8.38
N ALA A 139 10.35 -1.90 8.80
CA ALA A 139 9.13 -2.71 8.84
C ALA A 139 7.95 -2.00 9.55
N GLU A 140 8.22 -1.38 10.68
CA GLU A 140 7.27 -0.66 11.53
C GLU A 140 6.67 0.59 10.89
N ASN A 141 7.30 1.13 9.84
CA ASN A 141 6.86 2.33 9.12
C ASN A 141 6.18 1.99 7.79
N GLN A 142 5.91 0.69 7.55
CA GLN A 142 5.18 0.23 6.37
C GLN A 142 3.71 0.00 6.73
N GLU A 143 2.83 0.40 5.82
CA GLU A 143 1.45 -0.02 5.78
C GLU A 143 1.37 -1.51 5.47
N VAL A 144 0.37 -2.19 6.03
CA VAL A 144 0.21 -3.64 5.94
C VAL A 144 -1.23 -4.03 5.62
N ILE A 145 -1.40 -4.93 4.66
CA ILE A 145 -2.63 -5.71 4.45
C ILE A 145 -2.31 -7.19 4.62
N ARG A 146 -3.13 -7.85 5.42
CA ARG A 146 -3.05 -9.30 5.63
C ARG A 146 -4.25 -9.99 5.00
N ARG A 147 -4.00 -11.11 4.36
CA ARG A 147 -5.04 -11.96 3.77
C ARG A 147 -4.77 -13.41 4.12
N ARG A 148 -5.82 -14.13 4.51
CA ARG A 148 -5.77 -15.59 4.64
C ARG A 148 -6.06 -16.25 3.30
N LEU A 149 -5.33 -17.31 3.02
CA LEU A 149 -5.46 -18.12 1.82
C LEU A 149 -5.44 -19.59 2.23
N VAL A 150 -6.26 -20.41 1.57
CA VAL A 150 -6.18 -21.87 1.67
C VAL A 150 -5.82 -22.41 0.30
N ILE A 151 -4.78 -23.23 0.26
CA ILE A 151 -4.40 -24.01 -0.92
C ILE A 151 -4.81 -25.45 -0.65
N ASN A 152 -5.40 -26.12 -1.63
CA ASN A 152 -5.70 -27.55 -1.58
C ASN A 152 -4.67 -28.31 -2.43
N ARG A 153 -4.33 -29.52 -2.01
CA ARG A 153 -3.41 -30.41 -2.72
C ARG A 153 -4.03 -31.01 -3.98
#